data_AF-F0WND6-F1
#
_entry.id   AF-F0WND6-F1
#
_cell.length_a   1.000
_cell.length_b   1.000
_cell.length_c   1.000
_cell.angle_alpha   90.00
_cell.angle_beta   90.00
_cell.angle_gamma   90.00
#
_symmetry.space_group_name_H-M   'P 1'
#
loop_
_entity.id
_entity.type
_entity.pdbx_description
1 polymer ?
#
loop_
_entity_poly.entity_id
_entity_poly.type
_entity_poly.pdbx_seq_one_letter_code
_entity_poly.pdbx_strand_id
1 'polypeptide(L)'
;MICLLKNWNIVGEQPKVDVSNRHSARSTAALGIKVAGQNLPIMFIVKGTPGGYIKKELLSYLKGHVYRIQQNAWMDTKGWQYYLSELVRYESKCPSVLVADNLDCHVSQASKDQVAEEACCSLVSLPPNSTAVCQPLDVGVMRPFEAKLRAK
;
A
#
# COMPACT_ATOMS: atom_id res chain seq x y z
N MET A 1 7.71 4.29 7.21
CA MET A 1 6.38 4.70 7.71
C MET A 1 5.34 4.32 6.67
N ILE A 2 4.55 3.28 6.93
CA ILE A 2 3.68 2.52 5.99
C ILE A 2 2.52 1.98 6.85
N CYS A 3 1.22 1.95 6.54
CA CYS A 3 0.48 1.87 5.29
C CYS A 3 -0.80 2.72 5.42
N LEU A 4 -1.45 3.01 4.29
CA LEU A 4 -2.80 3.54 4.23
C LEU A 4 -3.68 2.57 3.43
N LEU A 5 -4.89 2.31 3.93
CA LEU A 5 -6.01 1.73 3.18
C LEU A 5 -6.98 2.84 2.85
N LYS A 6 -6.94 3.35 1.61
CA LYS A 6 -8.06 4.14 1.05
C LYS A 6 -8.44 3.56 -0.29
N ASN A 7 -9.76 3.47 -0.48
CA ASN A 7 -10.41 2.81 -1.61
C ASN A 7 -10.54 3.82 -2.74
N TRP A 8 -9.95 3.54 -3.90
CA TRP A 8 -9.94 4.45 -5.03
C TRP A 8 -10.75 3.95 -6.21
N ASN A 9 -11.34 4.89 -6.96
CA ASN A 9 -11.93 4.63 -8.26
C ASN A 9 -11.10 5.34 -9.32
N ILE A 10 -10.60 4.61 -10.32
CA ILE A 10 -9.89 5.22 -11.46
C ILE A 10 -10.93 5.91 -12.34
N VAL A 11 -10.85 7.24 -12.46
CA VAL A 11 -11.71 8.04 -13.34
C VAL A 11 -11.02 8.17 -14.69
N GLY A 12 -11.60 7.58 -15.74
CA GLY A 12 -11.13 7.73 -17.13
C GLY A 12 -11.06 6.44 -17.94
N GLU A 13 -11.08 5.28 -17.31
CA GLU A 13 -11.13 3.98 -18.01
C GLU A 13 -12.50 3.32 -17.83
N GLN A 14 -13.14 2.95 -18.94
CA GLN A 14 -14.22 1.97 -18.92
C GLN A 14 -13.63 0.64 -18.45
N PRO A 15 -14.13 0.04 -17.34
CA PRO A 15 -13.62 -1.25 -16.90
C PRO A 15 -14.13 -2.31 -17.87
N LYS A 16 -13.32 -2.68 -18.86
CA LYS A 16 -13.47 -3.98 -19.51
C LYS A 16 -12.86 -5.04 -18.59
N VAL A 17 -13.60 -5.30 -17.51
CA VAL A 17 -13.57 -6.56 -16.77
C VAL A 17 -14.81 -7.30 -17.25
N ASP A 18 -14.63 -8.51 -17.75
CA ASP A 18 -15.69 -9.37 -18.24
C ASP A 18 -16.53 -9.92 -17.07
N VAL A 19 -17.22 -9.05 -16.34
CA VAL A 19 -18.47 -9.34 -15.63
C VAL A 19 -19.15 -8.04 -15.22
N SER A 20 -20.43 -7.97 -15.54
CA SER A 20 -21.45 -7.00 -15.15
C SER A 20 -21.40 -6.54 -13.68
N ASN A 21 -20.59 -5.53 -13.35
CA ASN A 21 -20.76 -4.86 -12.06
C ASN A 21 -20.59 -3.35 -12.16
N ARG A 22 -21.67 -2.61 -11.89
CA ARG A 22 -21.77 -1.14 -11.84
C ARG A 22 -21.05 -0.53 -10.63
N HIS A 23 -20.08 -1.24 -10.06
CA HIS A 23 -19.31 -0.80 -8.91
C HIS A 23 -17.96 -0.37 -9.41
N SER A 24 -17.64 0.87 -9.10
CA SER A 24 -16.41 1.54 -9.50
C SER A 24 -15.17 0.69 -9.18
N ALA A 25 -14.20 0.69 -10.08
CA ALA A 25 -13.02 -0.17 -9.98
C ALA A 25 -12.16 0.25 -8.77
N ARG A 26 -12.29 -0.49 -7.65
CA ARG A 26 -11.54 -0.28 -6.42
C ARG A 26 -10.06 -0.62 -6.60
N SER A 27 -9.17 0.31 -6.25
CA SER A 27 -7.74 0.05 -6.06
C SER A 27 -7.28 0.60 -4.70
N THR A 28 -6.23 0.01 -4.14
CA THR A 28 -5.55 0.51 -2.94
C THR A 28 -4.10 0.81 -3.28
N ALA A 29 -3.58 1.92 -2.78
CA ALA A 29 -2.16 2.25 -2.84
C ALA A 29 -1.59 2.23 -1.42
N ALA A 30 -0.59 1.39 -1.19
CA ALA A 30 0.19 1.37 0.03
C ALA A 30 1.43 2.24 -0.17
N LEU A 31 1.44 3.39 0.51
CA LEU A 31 2.53 4.36 0.45
C LEU A 31 3.50 4.15 1.62
N GLY A 32 4.78 4.38 1.34
CA GLY A 32 5.83 4.40 2.35
C GLY A 32 6.69 5.65 2.21
N ILE A 33 7.10 6.23 3.34
CA ILE A 33 8.07 7.33 3.36
C ILE A 33 9.08 7.13 4.51
N LYS A 34 10.33 7.55 4.26
CA LYS A 34 11.41 7.60 5.26
C LYS A 34 11.42 8.98 5.93
N VAL A 35 11.96 9.06 7.14
CA VAL A 35 12.09 10.34 7.87
C VAL A 35 12.87 11.40 7.07
N ALA A 36 13.80 10.97 6.22
CA ALA A 36 14.55 11.84 5.31
C ALA A 36 13.72 12.39 4.11
N GLY A 37 12.41 12.17 4.10
CA GLY A 37 11.51 12.63 3.02
C GLY A 37 11.57 11.78 1.75
N GLN A 38 12.26 10.64 1.77
CA GLN A 38 12.36 9.73 0.63
C GLN A 38 11.12 8.82 0.57
N ASN A 39 10.39 8.88 -0.54
CA ASN A 39 9.28 7.97 -0.80
C ASN A 39 9.80 6.58 -1.17
N LEU A 40 9.21 5.55 -0.60
CA LEU A 40 9.40 4.16 -1.04
C LEU A 40 8.57 3.92 -2.31
N PRO A 41 8.90 2.85 -3.07
CA PRO A 41 7.98 2.35 -4.09
C PRO A 41 6.58 2.12 -3.52
N ILE A 42 5.58 2.69 -4.18
CA ILE A 42 4.15 2.41 -3.92
C ILE A 42 3.84 0.96 -4.30
N MET A 43 3.12 0.26 -3.42
CA MET A 43 2.47 -1.00 -3.77
C MET A 43 1.00 -0.73 -4.14
N PHE A 44 0.62 -1.09 -5.36
CA PHE A 44 -0.76 -1.04 -5.80
C PHE A 44 -1.44 -2.39 -5.64
N ILE A 45 -2.56 -2.41 -4.94
CA ILE A 45 -3.44 -3.58 -4.82
C ILE A 45 -4.64 -3.33 -5.72
N VAL A 46 -4.73 -4.08 -6.81
CA VAL A 46 -5.78 -3.94 -7.81
C VAL A 46 -6.83 -5.04 -7.63
N LYS A 47 -8.10 -4.68 -7.86
CA LYS A 47 -9.19 -5.64 -7.78
C LYS A 47 -9.09 -6.61 -8.94
N GLY A 48 -9.07 -7.91 -8.65
CA GLY A 48 -9.09 -8.95 -9.67
C GLY A 48 -8.94 -10.34 -9.06
N THR A 49 -8.94 -11.35 -9.93
CA THR A 49 -8.75 -12.74 -9.51
C THR A 49 -7.28 -12.97 -9.11
N PRO A 50 -6.99 -13.47 -7.89
CA PRO A 50 -5.63 -13.87 -7.52
C PRO A 50 -5.03 -14.82 -8.55
N GLY A 51 -3.78 -14.57 -8.97
CA GLY A 51 -3.13 -15.31 -10.06
C GLY A 51 -3.51 -14.86 -11.48
N GLY A 52 -4.44 -13.90 -11.61
CA GLY A 52 -4.72 -13.24 -12.87
C GLY A 52 -3.58 -12.34 -13.35
N TYR A 53 -3.75 -11.75 -14.54
CA TYR A 53 -2.74 -10.89 -15.15
C TYR A 53 -3.08 -9.42 -14.94
N ILE A 54 -2.05 -8.62 -14.68
CA ILE A 54 -2.13 -7.17 -14.71
C ILE A 54 -1.84 -6.72 -16.14
N LYS A 55 -2.71 -5.88 -16.72
CA LYS A 55 -2.52 -5.38 -18.08
C LYS A 55 -1.16 -4.67 -18.21
N LYS A 56 -0.42 -4.98 -19.29
CA LYS A 56 0.92 -4.42 -19.56
C LYS A 56 0.93 -2.89 -19.58
N GLU A 57 -0.16 -2.27 -20.03
CA GLU A 57 -0.34 -0.82 -20.04
C GLU A 57 -0.19 -0.24 -18.62
N LEU A 58 -0.86 -0.83 -17.62
CA LEU A 58 -0.73 -0.40 -16.22
C LEU A 58 0.71 -0.51 -15.71
N LEU A 59 1.40 -1.62 -16.05
CA LEU A 59 2.80 -1.84 -15.68
C LEU A 59 3.75 -0.83 -16.36
N SER A 60 3.39 -0.34 -17.55
CA SER A 60 4.20 0.63 -18.29
C SER A 60 4.11 2.06 -17.74
N TYR A 61 2.97 2.43 -17.12
CA TYR A 61 2.73 3.77 -16.60
C TYR A 61 3.50 4.08 -15.30
N LEU A 62 3.75 3.09 -14.44
CA LEU A 62 4.42 3.33 -13.15
C LEU A 62 5.58 2.34 -12.94
N LYS A 63 6.63 2.49 -13.77
CA LYS A 63 7.89 1.75 -13.58
C LYS A 63 8.48 2.01 -12.20
N GLY A 64 8.99 0.97 -11.55
CA GLY A 64 9.59 1.07 -10.22
C GLY A 64 8.60 0.95 -9.05
N HIS A 65 7.32 0.71 -9.33
CA HIS A 65 6.29 0.38 -8.34
C HIS A 65 5.93 -1.11 -8.39
N VAL A 66 5.43 -1.65 -7.29
CA VAL A 66 5.01 -3.06 -7.22
C VAL A 66 3.50 -3.18 -7.26
N TYR A 67 3.03 -4.30 -7.80
CA TYR A 67 1.61 -4.53 -8.01
C TYR A 67 1.19 -5.90 -7.51
N ARG A 68 0.01 -5.96 -6.90
CA ARG A 68 -0.60 -7.20 -6.44
C ARG A 68 -2.07 -7.22 -6.79
N ILE A 69 -2.54 -8.39 -7.23
CA ILE A 69 -3.97 -8.62 -7.45
C ILE A 69 -4.57 -9.21 -6.19
N GLN A 70 -5.70 -8.66 -5.76
CA GLN A 70 -6.48 -9.17 -4.65
C GLN A 70 -7.97 -9.04 -5.00
N GLN A 71 -8.80 -10.02 -4.62
CA GLN A 71 -10.21 -10.12 -5.03
C GLN A 71 -11.03 -8.85 -4.78
N ASN A 72 -10.60 -8.10 -3.80
CA ASN A 72 -11.32 -7.07 -3.10
C ASN A 72 -10.55 -5.73 -3.17
N ALA A 73 -9.27 -5.77 -3.57
CA ALA A 73 -8.29 -4.68 -3.58
C ALA A 73 -7.93 -4.13 -2.20
N TRP A 74 -7.84 -4.98 -1.17
CA TRP A 74 -7.50 -4.56 0.20
C TRP A 74 -6.13 -5.09 0.60
N MET A 75 -5.52 -4.45 1.59
CA MET A 75 -4.36 -5.01 2.29
C MET A 75 -4.84 -6.16 3.17
N ASP A 76 -4.30 -7.34 2.93
CA ASP A 76 -4.48 -8.53 3.75
C ASP A 76 -3.11 -9.01 4.26
N THR A 77 -3.09 -10.03 5.13
CA THR A 77 -1.84 -10.55 5.71
C THR A 77 -0.82 -10.94 4.65
N LYS A 78 -1.24 -11.55 3.54
CA LYS A 78 -0.35 -11.94 2.44
C LYS A 78 0.18 -10.71 1.68
N GLY A 79 -0.63 -9.67 1.52
CA GLY A 79 -0.23 -8.41 0.93
C GLY A 79 0.78 -7.68 1.80
N TRP A 80 0.57 -7.69 3.11
CA TRP A 80 1.51 -7.12 4.07
C TRP A 80 2.84 -7.86 4.08
N GLN A 81 2.81 -9.20 4.11
CA GLN A 81 3.99 -10.04 3.98
C GLN A 81 4.80 -9.69 2.73
N TYR A 82 4.14 -9.63 1.57
CA TYR A 82 4.77 -9.26 0.31
C TYR A 82 5.35 -7.83 0.35
N TYR A 83 4.63 -6.90 0.98
CA TYR A 83 5.10 -5.53 1.14
C TYR A 83 6.39 -5.47 1.97
N LEU A 84 6.49 -6.25 3.03
CA LEU A 84 7.70 -6.35 3.85
C LEU A 84 8.87 -6.96 3.07
N SER A 85 8.64 -8.11 2.41
CA SER A 85 9.69 -8.89 1.76
C SER A 85 10.24 -8.22 0.51
N GLU A 86 9.37 -7.63 -0.31
CA GLU A 86 9.74 -7.08 -1.61
C GLU A 86 10.05 -5.59 -1.60
N LEU A 87 9.64 -4.86 -0.55
CA LEU A 87 9.89 -3.41 -0.48
C LEU A 87 10.65 -3.02 0.78
N VAL A 88 10.08 -3.26 1.96
CA VAL A 88 10.65 -2.73 3.20
C VAL A 88 12.05 -3.27 3.46
N ARG A 89 12.27 -4.56 3.20
CA ARG A 89 13.58 -5.21 3.32
C ARG A 89 14.68 -4.49 2.55
N TYR A 90 14.40 -4.06 1.32
CA TYR A 90 15.40 -3.44 0.45
C TYR A 90 15.56 -1.93 0.70
N GLU A 91 14.53 -1.30 1.25
CA GLU A 91 14.50 0.15 1.47
C GLU A 91 14.96 0.56 2.88
N SER A 92 14.95 -0.37 3.84
CA SER A 92 15.31 -0.09 5.22
C SER A 92 16.80 -0.24 5.48
N LYS A 93 17.36 0.62 6.32
CA LYS A 93 18.74 0.48 6.84
C LYS A 93 18.66 -0.02 8.26
N CYS A 94 19.33 -1.14 8.57
CA CYS A 94 19.36 -1.68 9.92
C CYS A 94 20.23 -0.81 10.85
N PRO A 95 19.80 -0.48 12.08
CA PRO A 95 18.44 -0.68 12.65
C PRO A 95 17.48 0.46 12.27
N SER A 96 16.20 0.13 12.06
CA SER A 96 15.15 1.12 11.73
C SER A 96 13.84 0.85 12.47
N VAL A 97 12.96 1.86 12.52
CA VAL A 97 11.61 1.73 13.07
C VAL A 97 10.58 1.85 11.95
N LEU A 98 9.74 0.83 11.82
CA LEU A 98 8.57 0.85 10.95
C LEU A 98 7.35 1.29 11.75
N VAL A 99 6.83 2.48 11.43
CA VAL A 99 5.57 2.97 12.02
C VAL A 99 4.41 2.66 11.07
N ALA A 100 3.38 2.00 11.60
CA ALA A 100 2.17 1.60 10.87
C ALA A 100 0.86 1.96 11.60
N ASP A 101 -0.23 2.02 10.85
CA ASP A 101 -1.57 2.13 11.43
C ASP A 101 -1.97 0.83 12.15
N ASN A 102 -3.08 0.87 12.89
CA ASN A 102 -3.54 -0.24 13.72
C ASN A 102 -4.40 -1.26 12.95
N LEU A 103 -4.11 -1.49 11.67
CA LEU A 103 -4.80 -2.52 10.89
C LEU A 103 -4.40 -3.91 11.40
N ASP A 104 -5.36 -4.83 11.51
CA ASP A 104 -5.16 -6.16 12.11
C ASP A 104 -3.97 -6.93 11.53
N CYS A 105 -3.75 -6.89 10.21
CA CYS A 105 -2.62 -7.57 9.59
C CYS A 105 -1.26 -6.93 9.90
N HIS A 106 -1.22 -5.64 10.28
CA HIS A 106 0.01 -4.97 10.68
C HIS A 106 0.35 -5.26 12.14
N VAL A 107 -0.62 -5.35 13.04
CA VAL A 107 -0.34 -5.36 14.50
C VAL A 107 -0.20 -6.75 15.12
N SER A 108 -0.43 -7.81 14.33
CA SER A 108 -0.23 -9.19 14.75
C SER A 108 1.22 -9.48 15.21
N GLN A 109 1.40 -10.46 16.10
CA GLN A 109 2.75 -10.87 16.53
C GLN A 109 3.58 -11.37 15.35
N ALA A 110 3.00 -12.18 14.47
CA ALA A 110 3.65 -12.67 13.26
C ALA A 110 4.17 -11.52 12.36
N SER A 111 3.43 -10.42 12.27
CA SER A 111 3.89 -9.22 11.55
C SER A 111 5.12 -8.59 12.22
N LYS A 112 5.12 -8.46 13.56
CA LYS A 112 6.28 -7.92 14.30
C LYS A 112 7.52 -8.79 14.10
N ASP A 113 7.36 -10.09 14.18
CA ASP A 113 8.45 -11.06 14.00
C ASP A 113 9.02 -10.95 12.58
N GLN A 114 8.15 -10.92 11.56
CA GLN A 114 8.58 -10.77 10.18
C GLN A 114 9.28 -9.43 9.91
N VAL A 115 8.80 -8.32 10.48
CA VAL A 115 9.46 -7.00 10.33
C VAL A 115 10.88 -7.04 10.92
N ALA A 116 11.06 -7.74 12.04
CA ALA A 116 12.36 -7.92 12.66
C ALA A 116 13.28 -8.82 11.81
N GLU A 117 12.77 -9.95 11.31
CA GLU A 117 13.54 -10.92 10.53
C GLU A 117 13.90 -10.43 9.12
N GLU A 118 12.94 -9.83 8.41
CA GLU A 118 13.12 -9.50 7.01
C GLU A 118 13.74 -8.12 6.79
N ALA A 119 13.41 -7.14 7.63
CA ALA A 119 13.83 -5.75 7.45
C ALA A 119 14.75 -5.24 8.56
N CYS A 120 15.06 -6.07 9.56
CA CYS A 120 15.81 -5.68 10.76
C CYS A 120 15.24 -4.40 11.39
N CYS A 121 13.92 -4.33 11.43
CA CYS A 121 13.18 -3.18 11.93
C CYS A 121 12.39 -3.55 13.19
N SER A 122 12.08 -2.56 14.01
CA SER A 122 11.03 -2.69 15.03
C SER A 122 9.72 -2.12 14.50
N LEU A 123 8.62 -2.85 14.71
CA LEU A 123 7.28 -2.39 14.32
C LEU A 123 6.59 -1.65 15.46
N VAL A 124 6.15 -0.42 15.20
CA VAL A 124 5.38 0.41 16.12
C VAL A 124 4.04 0.74 15.49
N SER A 125 2.96 0.42 16.17
CA SER A 125 1.61 0.80 15.76
C SER A 125 1.24 2.18 16.32
N LEU A 126 0.50 2.95 15.53
CA LEU A 126 -0.14 4.17 16.01
C LEU A 126 -1.23 3.83 17.04
N PRO A 127 -1.51 4.74 18.00
CA PRO A 127 -2.67 4.59 18.87
C PRO A 127 -3.96 4.38 18.06
N PRO A 128 -4.89 3.54 18.52
CA PRO A 128 -6.17 3.35 17.86
C PRO A 128 -6.88 4.69 17.59
N ASN A 129 -7.54 4.80 16.43
CA ASN A 129 -8.29 5.99 15.99
C ASN A 129 -7.46 7.29 15.86
N SER A 130 -6.14 7.21 15.83
CA SER A 130 -5.26 8.39 15.76
C SER A 130 -4.69 8.67 14.37
N THR A 131 -4.97 7.84 13.37
CA THR A 131 -4.43 7.96 12.00
C THR A 131 -4.54 9.37 11.43
N ALA A 132 -5.72 10.00 11.52
CA ALA A 132 -5.95 11.33 10.96
C ALA A 132 -5.12 12.46 11.60
N VAL A 133 -4.52 12.21 12.76
CA VAL A 133 -3.74 13.19 13.55
C VAL A 133 -2.27 12.80 13.61
N CYS A 134 -1.99 11.52 13.83
CA CYS A 134 -0.66 11.01 14.13
C CYS A 134 0.04 10.41 12.91
N GLN A 135 -0.66 10.08 11.82
CA GLN A 135 -0.05 9.50 10.62
C GLN A 135 0.38 10.60 9.65
N PRO A 136 1.69 10.85 9.44
CA PRO A 136 2.14 11.94 8.58
C PRO A 136 1.72 11.79 7.11
N LEU A 137 1.49 10.57 6.63
CA LEU A 137 0.94 10.34 5.29
C LEU A 137 -0.47 10.94 5.18
N ASP A 138 -1.36 10.67 6.14
CA ASP A 138 -2.72 11.21 6.13
C ASP A 138 -2.76 12.71 6.33
N VAL A 139 -1.93 13.25 7.21
CA VAL A 139 -1.93 14.68 7.54
C VAL A 139 -1.38 15.52 6.40
N GLY A 140 -0.27 15.09 5.77
CA GLY A 140 0.48 15.95 4.84
C GLY A 140 0.55 15.46 3.39
N VAL A 141 0.53 14.14 3.15
CA VAL A 141 0.87 13.58 1.82
C VAL A 141 -0.36 13.21 1.00
N MET A 142 -1.42 12.74 1.66
CA MET A 142 -2.56 12.17 0.96
C MET A 142 -3.28 13.19 0.08
N ARG A 143 -3.72 14.33 0.62
CA ARG A 143 -4.46 15.32 -0.19
C ARG A 143 -3.70 15.75 -1.46
N PRO A 144 -2.39 16.09 -1.40
CA PRO A 144 -1.60 16.33 -2.60
C PRO A 144 -1.48 15.13 -3.55
N PHE A 145 -1.23 13.93 -3.02
CA PHE A 145 -1.12 12.71 -3.82
C PHE A 145 -2.39 12.45 -4.63
N GLU A 146 -3.54 12.55 -3.98
CA GLU A 146 -4.84 12.37 -4.61
C GLU A 146 -5.15 13.45 -5.65
N ALA A 147 -4.76 14.70 -5.39
CA ALA A 147 -4.92 15.79 -6.34
C ALA A 147 -4.13 15.52 -7.63
N LYS A 148 -2.91 14.97 -7.52
CA LYS A 148 -2.11 14.56 -8.68
C LYS A 148 -2.72 13.40 -9.44
N LEU A 149 -3.28 12.40 -8.76
CA LEU A 149 -3.97 11.29 -9.43
C LEU A 149 -5.23 11.72 -10.18
N ARG A 150 -5.86 12.83 -9.77
CA ARG A 150 -7.05 13.40 -10.41
C ARG A 150 -6.72 14.43 -11.49
N ALA A 151 -5.47 14.89 -11.55
CA ALA A 151 -5.02 15.81 -12.59
C ALA A 151 -5.03 15.08 -13.94
N LYS A 152 -5.56 15.73 -14.97
CA LYS A 152 -5.59 15.23 -16.35
C LYS A 152 -4.25 15.45 -17.04
#